data_AF-A0A967Q2I3-F1
#
_entry.id   AF-A0A967Q2I3-F1
#
_cell.length_a   1.000
_cell.length_b   1.000
_cell.length_c   1.000
_cell.angle_alpha   90.00
_cell.angle_beta   90.00
_cell.angle_gamma   90.00
#
_symmetry.space_group_name_H-M   'P 1'
#
loop_
_entity.id
_entity.type
_entity.pdbx_description
1 polymer ?
#
loop_
_entity_poly.entity_id
_entity_poly.type
_entity_poly.pdbx_seq_one_letter_code
_entity_poly.pdbx_strand_id
1 'polypeptide(L)' 'SGAMLWFEVKGGLDAGKALMDRVRLWSLAENLGSVESLITHPVTMTHADVDEAERKRVGITD' A
#
# COMPACT_ATOMS: atom_id res chain seq x y z
N SER A 1 17.98 12.72 0.66
CA SER A 1 17.32 12.40 -0.62
C SER A 1 16.39 11.22 -0.38
N GLY A 2 15.08 11.39 -0.60
CA GLY A 2 14.09 10.34 -0.35
C GLY A 2 13.55 9.75 -1.66
N ALA A 3 13.08 8.51 -1.62
CA ALA A 3 12.50 7.78 -2.76
C ALA A 3 11.12 7.18 -2.43
N MET A 4 10.46 7.68 -1.37
CA MET A 4 9.13 7.21 -0.96
C MET A 4 8.05 8.17 -1.45
N LEU A 5 6.97 7.61 -1.98
CA LEU A 5 5.76 8.31 -2.38
C LEU A 5 4.54 7.48 -1.98
N TRP A 6 3.44 8.16 -1.69
CA TRP A 6 2.14 7.53 -1.44
C TRP A 6 1.05 8.29 -2.22
N PHE A 7 0.00 7.57 -2.59
CA PHE A 7 -1.14 8.11 -3.32
C PHE A 7 -2.41 7.30 -3.01
N GLU A 8 -3.56 7.92 -3.24
CA GLU A 8 -4.86 7.26 -3.15
C GLU A 8 -5.34 6.83 -4.54
N VAL A 9 -6.01 5.69 -4.61
CA VAL A 9 -6.61 5.17 -5.84
C VAL A 9 -8.10 5.49 -5.86
N LYS A 10 -8.55 6.20 -6.90
CA LYS A 10 -9.99 6.41 -7.11
C LYS A 10 -10.68 5.06 -7.30
N GLY A 11 -11.75 4.84 -6.52
CA GLY A 11 -12.46 3.56 -6.49
C GLY A 11 -12.20 2.72 -5.24
N GLY A 12 -11.37 3.22 -4.31
CA GLY A 12 -11.17 2.62 -2.98
C GLY A 12 -10.54 1.23 -3.03
N LEU A 13 -10.85 0.42 -2.03
CA LEU A 13 -10.25 -0.89 -1.74
C LEU A 13 -10.15 -1.81 -2.96
N ASP A 14 -11.23 -1.95 -3.71
CA ASP A 14 -11.28 -2.88 -4.85
C ASP A 14 -10.36 -2.41 -5.98
N ALA A 15 -10.31 -1.09 -6.22
CA ALA A 15 -9.39 -0.51 -7.20
C ALA A 15 -7.94 -0.61 -6.72
N GLY A 16 -7.69 -0.46 -5.41
CA GLY A 16 -6.40 -0.69 -4.77
C GLY A 16 -5.90 -2.11 -4.98
N LYS A 17 -6.72 -3.12 -4.68
CA LYS A 17 -6.41 -4.54 -4.94
C LYS A 17 -6.12 -4.80 -6.42
N ALA A 18 -6.97 -4.31 -7.31
CA ALA A 18 -6.81 -4.50 -8.75
C ALA A 18 -5.52 -3.87 -9.31
N LEU A 19 -5.04 -2.77 -8.70
CA LEU A 19 -3.73 -2.19 -9.03
C LEU A 19 -2.61 -3.14 -8.61
N MET A 20 -2.63 -3.64 -7.37
CA MET A 20 -1.60 -4.56 -6.85
C MET A 20 -1.47 -5.82 -7.72
N ASP A 21 -2.58 -6.36 -8.20
CA ASP A 21 -2.60 -7.55 -9.08
C ASP A 21 -1.99 -7.29 -10.47
N ARG A 22 -1.88 -6.02 -10.90
CA ARG A 22 -1.46 -5.63 -12.26
C ARG A 22 -0.05 -5.06 -12.33
N VAL A 23 0.50 -4.54 -11.23
CA VAL A 23 1.86 -4.00 -11.20
C VAL A 23 2.87 -5.15 -11.37
N ARG A 24 3.72 -5.07 -12.40
CA ARG A 24 4.71 -6.12 -12.74
C ARG A 24 6.16 -5.69 -12.58
N LEU A 25 6.41 -4.39 -12.43
CA LEU A 25 7.76 -3.83 -12.30
C LEU A 25 8.25 -3.79 -10.85
N TRP A 26 7.33 -3.85 -9.88
CA TRP A 26 7.63 -3.68 -8.46
C TRP A 26 7.34 -5.00 -7.78
N SER A 27 8.33 -5.55 -7.08
CA SER A 27 8.12 -6.75 -6.28
C SER A 27 7.22 -6.38 -5.10
N LEU A 28 6.24 -7.23 -4.78
CA LEU A 28 5.49 -7.13 -3.52
C LEU A 28 6.47 -7.47 -2.39
N ALA A 29 6.87 -6.49 -1.59
CA ALA A 29 7.71 -6.76 -0.42
C ALA A 29 7.25 -5.96 0.79
N GLU A 30 7.45 -6.55 1.96
CA GLU A 30 7.10 -5.97 3.26
C GLU A 30 8.18 -5.02 3.80
N ASN A 31 9.39 -5.00 3.21
CA ASN A 31 10.56 -4.27 3.73
C ASN A 31 11.16 -3.30 2.70
N LEU A 32 11.30 -2.01 3.05
CA LEU A 32 11.86 -0.94 2.22
C LEU A 32 13.38 -0.81 2.41
N GLY A 33 14.17 -0.91 1.33
CA GLY A 33 15.63 -0.69 1.39
C GLY A 33 16.51 -1.47 0.39
N SER A 34 15.91 -2.28 -0.49
CA SER A 34 16.62 -3.00 -1.57
C SER A 34 16.74 -2.12 -2.84
N VAL A 35 17.58 -2.51 -3.79
CA VAL A 35 17.70 -1.88 -5.14
C VAL A 35 16.37 -2.00 -5.94
N GLU A 36 15.47 -2.84 -5.45
CA GLU A 36 14.18 -3.16 -6.05
C GLU A 36 13.12 -2.10 -5.72
N SER A 37 12.24 -1.82 -6.69
CA SER A 37 11.05 -1.01 -6.46
C SER A 37 9.99 -1.83 -5.73
N LEU A 38 9.37 -1.26 -4.69
CA LEU A 38 8.41 -1.94 -3.82
C LEU A 38 7.12 -1.14 -3.71
N ILE A 39 5.98 -1.84 -3.76
CA ILE A 39 4.64 -1.28 -3.50
C ILE A 39 3.96 -2.10 -2.42
N THR A 40 3.18 -1.43 -1.57
CA THR A 40 2.33 -2.08 -0.56
C THR A 40 0.94 -1.47 -0.56
N HIS A 41 -0.07 -2.28 -0.25
CA HIS A 41 -1.43 -1.83 0.01
C HIS A 41 -1.73 -2.01 1.51
N PRO A 42 -1.61 -0.96 2.34
CA PRO A 42 -1.56 -1.09 3.79
C PRO A 42 -2.76 -1.81 4.40
N VAL A 43 -3.97 -1.49 3.92
CA VAL A 43 -5.24 -2.02 4.43
C VAL A 43 -5.33 -3.55 4.30
N THR A 44 -4.68 -4.14 3.31
CA THR A 44 -4.74 -5.60 3.07
C THR A 44 -3.41 -6.31 3.32
N MET A 45 -2.38 -5.57 3.76
CA MET A 45 -1.04 -6.11 3.99
C MET A 45 -0.57 -5.73 5.39
N THR A 46 0.32 -4.75 5.49
CA THR A 46 1.04 -4.42 6.72
C THR A 46 0.16 -3.94 7.88
N HIS A 47 -1.07 -3.49 7.60
CA HIS A 47 -2.01 -2.98 8.58
C HIS A 47 -3.35 -3.73 8.54
N ALA A 48 -3.40 -4.93 7.95
CA ALA A 48 -4.64 -5.71 7.86
C ALA A 48 -5.25 -6.02 9.23
N ASP A 49 -4.41 -6.23 10.25
CA ASP A 49 -4.83 -6.54 11.63
C ASP A 49 -5.06 -5.29 12.50
N VAL A 50 -4.87 -4.08 11.95
CA VAL A 50 -5.13 -2.82 12.67
C VAL A 50 -6.59 -2.43 12.49
N ASP A 51 -7.29 -2.11 13.59
CA ASP A 51 -8.69 -1.67 13.54
C ASP A 51 -8.90 -0.51 12.55
N GLU A 52 -10.02 -0.53 11.84
CA GLU A 52 -10.35 0.49 10.82
C GLU A 52 -10.31 1.92 11.39
N ALA A 53 -10.82 2.12 12.61
CA ALA A 53 -10.81 3.42 13.28
C ALA A 53 -9.37 3.92 13.50
N GLU A 54 -8.46 3.02 13.85
CA GLU A 54 -7.05 3.33 14.08
C GLU A 54 -6.31 3.58 12.77
N ARG A 55 -6.58 2.79 11.72
CA ARG A 55 -6.08 3.04 10.35
C ARG A 55 -6.48 4.43 9.87
N LYS A 56 -7.76 4.80 9.99
CA LYS A 56 -8.26 6.12 9.61
C LYS A 56 -7.62 7.24 10.42
N ARG A 57 -7.38 7.02 11.71
CA ARG A 57 -6.71 8.01 12.60
C ARG A 57 -5.30 8.34 12.12
N VAL A 58 -4.59 7.37 11.55
CA VAL A 58 -3.22 7.56 11.02
C VAL A 58 -3.20 7.89 9.52
N GLY A 59 -4.37 8.12 8.90
CA GLY A 59 -4.49 8.51 7.49
C GLY A 59 -4.43 7.36 6.50
N ILE A 60 -4.63 6.11 6.95
CA ILE A 60 -4.82 4.95 6.08
C ILE A 60 -6.32 4.83 5.78
N THR A 61 -6.67 5.07 4.53
CA THR A 61 -8.04 5.03 4.00
C THR A 61 -8.31 3.71 3.28
N ASP A 62 -9.57 3.25 3.35
CA ASP A 62 -10.05 2.04 2.67
C ASP A 62 -10.55 2.35 1.25
#